data_AF-A0A917DG83-F1
#
_entry.id   AF-A0A917DG83-F1
#
_cell.length_a   1.000
_cell.length_b   1.000
_cell.length_c   1.000
_cell.angle_alpha   90.00
_cell.angle_beta   90.00
_cell.angle_gamma   90.00
#
_symmetry.space_group_name_H-M   'P 1'
#
loop_
_entity.id
_entity.type
_entity.pdbx_description
1 polymer ?
#
loop_
_entity_poly.entity_id
_entity_poly.type
_entity_poly.pdbx_seq_one_letter_code
_entity_poly.pdbx_strand_id
1 'polypeptide(L)'
;MNTEQLTALLARIQVLDNRQVDELTIQAWSPLMESVDYQAAVRAVNRHSVESTEYLKPAHIVRLVRDEQRAVTGGTMSPRREDCQAAGGEHRWLGGTGTCMFCEVRAL
;
A
#
# COMPACT_ATOMS: atom_id res chain seq x y z
N MET A 1 13.10 -3.60 4.04
CA MET A 1 13.52 -5.00 3.78
C MET A 1 15.04 -5.14 3.81
N ASN A 2 15.58 -6.35 3.93
CA ASN A 2 17.05 -6.56 3.91
C ASN A 2 17.61 -6.63 2.46
N THR A 3 18.94 -6.68 2.33
CA THR A 3 19.63 -6.70 1.02
C THR A 3 19.28 -7.92 0.16
N GLU A 4 19.16 -9.11 0.75
CA GLU A 4 18.80 -10.33 0.03
C GLU A 4 17.39 -10.24 -0.56
N GLN A 5 16.43 -9.78 0.25
CA GLN A 5 15.06 -9.53 -0.17
C GLN A 5 14.98 -8.46 -1.26
N LEU A 6 15.76 -7.38 -1.13
CA LEU A 6 15.83 -6.34 -2.14
C LEU A 6 16.40 -6.87 -3.46
N THR A 7 17.44 -7.70 -3.39
CA THR A 7 18.05 -8.32 -4.57
C THR A 7 17.04 -9.22 -5.29
N ALA A 8 16.30 -10.04 -4.54
CA ALA A 8 15.24 -10.88 -5.09
C ALA A 8 14.11 -10.04 -5.74
N LEU A 9 13.71 -8.94 -5.09
CA LEU A 9 12.71 -8.02 -5.64
C LEU A 9 13.19 -7.39 -6.94
N LEU A 10 14.43 -6.90 -6.99
CA LEU A 10 15.02 -6.27 -8.18
C LEU A 10 15.19 -7.26 -9.33
N ALA A 11 15.58 -8.51 -9.06
CA ALA A 11 15.63 -9.57 -10.07
C ALA A 11 14.25 -9.83 -10.70
N ARG A 12 13.16 -9.78 -9.90
CA ARG A 12 11.80 -9.85 -10.44
C ARG A 12 11.47 -8.66 -11.33
N ILE A 13 11.80 -7.44 -10.89
CA ILE A 13 11.52 -6.22 -11.66
C ILE A 13 12.33 -6.22 -12.96
N GLN A 14 13.56 -6.74 -12.97
CA GLN A 14 14.36 -6.89 -14.19
C GLN A 14 13.65 -7.69 -15.28
N VAL A 15 12.93 -8.76 -14.93
CA VAL A 15 12.16 -9.54 -15.90
C VAL A 15 10.95 -8.75 -16.44
N LEU A 16 10.30 -7.95 -15.59
CA LEU A 16 9.06 -7.24 -15.93
C LEU A 16 9.31 -5.94 -16.73
N ASP A 17 10.33 -5.19 -16.35
CA ASP A 17 10.63 -3.83 -16.85
C ASP A 17 11.92 -3.80 -17.69
N ASN A 18 12.43 -4.98 -18.06
CA ASN A 18 13.66 -5.19 -18.85
C ASN A 18 14.86 -4.34 -18.38
N ARG A 19 15.00 -4.17 -17.06
CA ARG A 19 16.03 -3.29 -16.48
C ARG A 19 17.31 -4.05 -16.21
N GLN A 20 18.45 -3.38 -16.33
CA GLN A 20 19.71 -3.91 -15.81
C GLN A 20 19.77 -3.66 -14.31
N VAL A 21 20.03 -4.72 -13.54
CA VAL A 21 20.24 -4.65 -12.09
C VAL A 21 21.67 -5.04 -11.80
N ASP A 22 22.40 -4.11 -11.21
CA ASP A 22 23.77 -4.29 -10.74
C ASP A 22 23.90 -3.86 -9.27
N GLU A 23 25.12 -3.93 -8.75
CA GLU A 23 25.40 -3.57 -7.36
C GLU A 23 25.08 -2.10 -7.05
N LEU A 24 25.36 -1.18 -7.99
CA LEU A 24 25.03 0.23 -7.84
C LEU A 24 23.52 0.46 -7.76
N THR A 25 22.75 -0.30 -8.53
CA THR A 25 21.28 -0.28 -8.49
C THR A 25 20.78 -0.73 -7.12
N ILE A 26 21.34 -1.82 -6.58
CA ILE A 26 20.97 -2.31 -5.24
C ILE A 26 21.31 -1.26 -4.17
N GLN A 27 22.52 -0.68 -4.22
CA GLN A 27 22.95 0.35 -3.29
C GLN A 27 22.05 1.59 -3.35
N ALA A 28 21.64 2.02 -4.56
CA ALA A 28 20.75 3.16 -4.75
C ALA A 28 19.31 2.90 -4.25
N TRP A 29 18.82 1.66 -4.40
CA TRP A 29 17.46 1.30 -3.97
C TRP A 29 17.37 0.99 -2.47
N SER A 30 18.45 0.50 -1.86
CA SER A 30 18.49 0.08 -0.45
C SER A 30 17.92 1.10 0.54
N PRO A 31 18.41 2.36 0.59
CA PRO A 31 17.87 3.34 1.55
C PRO A 31 16.41 3.72 1.28
N LEU A 32 15.93 3.57 0.04
CA LEU A 32 14.56 3.91 -0.33
C LEU A 32 13.55 2.82 0.07
N MET A 33 14.02 1.59 0.24
CA MET A 33 13.21 0.40 0.49
C MET A 33 13.33 -0.12 1.93
N GLU A 34 14.07 0.58 2.79
CA GLU A 34 14.35 0.18 4.18
C GLU A 34 13.05 -0.07 4.97
N SER A 35 12.10 0.88 4.88
CA SER A 35 10.81 0.84 5.59
C SER A 35 9.74 -0.08 4.96
N VAL A 36 10.05 -0.70 3.81
CA VAL A 36 9.07 -1.49 3.06
C VAL A 36 9.27 -2.99 3.34
N ASP A 37 8.18 -3.68 3.67
CA ASP A 37 8.17 -5.15 3.77
C ASP A 37 8.28 -5.80 2.38
N TYR A 38 8.98 -6.93 2.31
CA TYR A 38 9.22 -7.63 1.04
C TYR A 38 7.92 -8.09 0.37
N GLN A 39 6.98 -8.69 1.12
CA GLN A 39 5.73 -9.19 0.54
C GLN A 39 4.84 -8.04 0.07
N ALA A 40 4.79 -6.95 0.85
CA ALA A 40 4.09 -5.72 0.43
C ALA A 40 4.68 -5.13 -0.86
N ALA A 41 6.02 -5.11 -0.98
CA ALA A 41 6.68 -4.64 -2.19
C ALA A 41 6.35 -5.51 -3.41
N VAL A 42 6.36 -6.85 -3.27
CA VAL A 42 6.00 -7.76 -4.38
C VAL A 42 4.57 -7.51 -4.86
N ARG A 43 3.61 -7.32 -3.93
CA ARG A 43 2.22 -6.99 -4.30
C ARG A 43 2.14 -5.66 -5.04
N ALA A 44 2.84 -4.64 -4.55
CA ALA A 44 2.90 -3.33 -5.19
C ALA A 44 3.53 -3.38 -6.60
N VAL A 45 4.59 -4.17 -6.81
CA VAL A 45 5.18 -4.39 -8.14
C VAL A 45 4.17 -5.04 -9.09
N ASN A 46 3.50 -6.11 -8.65
CA ASN A 46 2.50 -6.79 -9.48
C ASN A 46 1.35 -5.86 -9.83
N ARG A 47 0.85 -5.10 -8.85
CA ARG A 47 -0.21 -4.12 -9.06
C ARG A 47 0.20 -3.05 -10.07
N HIS A 48 1.39 -2.46 -9.91
CA HIS A 48 1.91 -1.48 -10.86
C HIS A 48 2.03 -2.06 -12.27
N SER A 49 2.49 -3.30 -12.40
CA SER A 49 2.65 -3.96 -13.71
C SER A 49 1.33 -4.20 -14.43
N VAL A 50 0.21 -4.28 -13.70
CA VAL A 50 -1.14 -4.43 -14.26
C VAL A 50 -1.77 -3.06 -14.56
N GLU A 51 -1.60 -2.10 -13.66
CA GLU A 51 -2.31 -0.82 -13.69
C GLU A 51 -1.57 0.29 -14.45
N SER A 52 -0.26 0.15 -14.69
CA SER A 52 0.59 1.20 -15.24
C SER A 52 1.56 0.66 -16.27
N THR A 53 1.81 1.49 -17.29
CA THR A 53 2.85 1.27 -18.31
C THR A 53 4.10 2.12 -18.06
N GLU A 54 4.13 2.90 -16.97
CA GLU A 54 5.30 3.73 -16.64
C GLU A 54 6.49 2.89 -16.22
N TYR A 55 7.69 3.43 -16.37
CA TYR A 55 8.90 2.80 -15.83
C TYR A 55 8.83 2.74 -14.30
N LEU A 56 9.09 1.57 -13.71
CA LEU A 56 8.90 1.37 -12.28
C LEU A 56 10.00 2.06 -11.47
N LYS A 57 9.59 2.93 -10.54
CA LYS A 57 10.47 3.63 -9.60
C LYS A 57 10.20 3.18 -8.16
N PRO A 58 11.18 3.28 -7.24
CA PRO A 58 10.98 2.98 -5.81
C PRO A 58 9.79 3.75 -5.21
N ALA A 59 9.63 5.00 -5.61
CA ALA A 59 8.53 5.86 -5.16
C ALA A 59 7.14 5.27 -5.48
N HIS A 60 6.99 4.54 -6.59
CA HIS A 60 5.72 3.89 -6.95
C HIS A 60 5.41 2.76 -5.97
N ILE A 61 6.42 1.96 -5.62
CA ILE A 61 6.27 0.87 -4.64
C ILE A 61 5.90 1.44 -3.27
N VAL A 62 6.66 2.44 -2.80
CA VAL A 62 6.40 3.09 -1.50
C VAL A 62 4.99 3.69 -1.45
N ARG A 63 4.56 4.37 -2.52
CA ARG A 63 3.21 4.94 -2.63
C ARG A 63 2.15 3.84 -2.52
N LEU A 64 2.25 2.80 -3.34
CA LEU A 64 1.25 1.72 -3.37
C LEU A 64 1.17 0.97 -2.03
N VAL A 65 2.30 0.72 -1.38
CA VAL A 65 2.33 0.09 -0.05
C VAL A 65 1.67 1.00 1.00
N ARG A 66 1.94 2.31 0.97
CA ARG A 66 1.28 3.27 1.87
C ARG A 66 -0.21 3.36 1.61
N ASP A 67 -0.64 3.32 0.36
CA ASP A 67 -2.06 3.34 0.00
C ASP A 67 -2.77 2.07 0.48
N GLU A 68 -2.14 0.89 0.37
CA GLU A 68 -2.64 -0.36 0.93
C GLU A 68 -2.74 -0.30 2.47
N GLN A 69 -1.70 0.19 3.14
CA GLN A 69 -1.71 0.37 4.59
C GLN A 69 -2.78 1.37 5.04
N ARG A 70 -2.96 2.48 4.32
CA ARG A 70 -4.04 3.44 4.58
C ARG A 70 -5.42 2.85 4.37
N ALA A 71 -5.62 1.96 3.39
CA ALA A 71 -6.89 1.27 3.24
C ALA A 71 -7.19 0.35 4.44
N VAL A 72 -6.16 -0.29 5.01
CA VAL A 72 -6.31 -1.16 6.20
C VAL A 72 -6.50 -0.34 7.48
N THR A 73 -5.72 0.71 7.69
CA THR A 73 -5.74 1.55 8.90
C THR A 73 -6.84 2.62 8.87
N GLY A 74 -7.17 3.17 7.70
CA GLY A 74 -8.20 4.18 7.47
C GLY A 74 -9.64 3.64 7.51
N GLY A 75 -9.82 2.38 7.89
CA GLY A 75 -11.11 1.77 8.13
C GLY A 75 -11.85 2.27 9.38
N THR A 76 -11.67 3.53 9.80
CA THR A 76 -12.61 4.19 10.73
C THR A 76 -13.71 4.94 9.98
N MET A 77 -13.62 5.05 8.65
CA MET A 77 -14.57 5.77 7.81
C MET A 77 -15.37 4.83 6.89
N SER A 78 -16.32 4.12 7.50
CA SER A 78 -17.34 3.36 6.76
C SER A 78 -18.45 4.32 6.26
N PRO A 79 -19.04 4.08 5.08
CA PRO A 79 -20.28 4.75 4.68
C PRO A 79 -21.39 4.48 5.72
N ARG A 80 -22.33 5.43 5.85
CA ARG A 80 -23.46 5.32 6.79
C ARG A 80 -24.21 4.01 6.54
N ARG A 81 -24.14 3.08 7.50
CA ARG A 81 -25.10 1.97 7.60
C ARG A 81 -26.17 2.33 8.62
N GLU A 82 -27.40 1.91 8.38
CA GLU A 82 -28.55 2.13 9.27
C GLU A 82 -28.39 1.39 10.61
N ASP A 83 -27.61 0.30 10.64
CA ASP A 83 -27.36 -0.56 11.80
C ASP A 83 -26.21 -0.12 12.71
N CYS A 84 -25.31 0.79 12.28
CA CYS A 84 -24.19 1.28 13.12
C CYS A 84 -24.72 2.13 14.32
N GLN A 85 -26.01 2.51 14.36
CA GLN A 85 -26.69 3.14 15.52
C GLN A 85 -27.23 2.16 16.57
N ALA A 86 -27.38 0.87 16.23
CA ALA A 86 -28.09 -0.09 17.08
C ALA A 86 -27.33 -0.49 18.36
N ALA A 87 -26.02 -0.22 18.43
CA ALA A 87 -25.15 -0.67 19.52
C ALA A 87 -24.84 0.40 20.60
N GLY A 88 -25.36 1.63 20.47
CA GLY A 88 -25.23 2.66 21.52
C GLY A 88 -23.83 3.26 21.74
N GLY A 89 -22.89 3.09 20.79
CA GLY A 89 -21.55 3.69 20.86
C GLY A 89 -21.49 5.19 20.54
N GLU A 90 -20.51 5.91 21.08
CA GLU A 90 -20.28 7.34 20.82
C GLU A 90 -19.68 7.57 19.43
N HIS A 91 -20.51 7.91 18.44
CA HIS A 91 -20.06 8.16 17.07
C HIS A 91 -19.93 9.66 16.78
N ARG A 92 -18.80 10.08 16.20
CA ARG A 92 -18.59 11.43 15.69
C ARG A 92 -18.83 11.45 14.18
N TRP A 93 -19.65 12.38 13.73
CA TRP A 93 -20.09 12.50 12.33
C TRP A 93 -19.48 13.72 11.65
N LEU A 94 -19.10 13.56 10.38
CA LEU A 94 -18.77 14.69 9.50
C LEU A 94 -20.08 15.21 8.87
N GLY A 95 -20.46 16.43 9.25
CA GLY A 95 -21.66 17.08 8.71
C GLY A 95 -21.55 17.28 7.20
N GLY A 96 -22.61 16.92 6.47
CA GLY A 96 -22.74 17.12 5.02
C GLY A 96 -22.49 15.88 4.15
N THR A 97 -21.71 14.89 4.62
CA THR A 97 -21.40 13.69 3.82
C THR A 97 -21.96 12.39 4.41
N GLY A 98 -22.49 12.43 5.63
CA GLY A 98 -22.99 11.23 6.33
C GLY A 98 -21.88 10.26 6.76
N THR A 99 -20.62 10.67 6.72
CA THR A 99 -19.47 9.82 7.08
C THR A 99 -19.33 9.70 8.60
N CYS A 100 -19.25 8.47 9.12
CA CYS A 100 -18.91 8.20 10.52
C CYS A 100 -17.38 8.17 10.70
N MET A 101 -16.86 8.77 11.76
CA MET A 101 -15.42 8.82 12.05
C MET A 101 -14.93 7.67 12.94
N PHE A 102 -15.84 6.87 13.51
CA PHE A 102 -15.55 5.84 14.52
C PHE A 102 -16.31 4.51 14.28
N CYS A 103 -16.75 4.21 13.05
CA CYS A 103 -17.52 2.97 12.83
C CYS A 103 -16.54 1.78 12.81
N GLU A 104 -16.59 0.95 13.84
CA GLU A 104 -15.80 -0.28 13.99
C GLU A 104 -16.39 -1.46 13.19
N VAL A 105 -17.61 -1.31 12.69
CA VAL A 105 -18.28 -2.32 11.87
C VAL A 105 -17.74 -2.23 10.43
N ARG A 106 -16.81 -3.13 10.11
CA ARG A 106 -16.32 -3.36 8.74
C ARG A 106 -17.39 -4.10 7.95
N ALA A 107 -17.71 -3.61 6.75
CA ALA A 107 -18.39 -4.43 5.76
C ALA A 107 -17.39 -5.49 5.26
N LEU A 108 -17.69 -6.76 5.51
CA LEU A 108 -17.07 -7.89 4.80
C LEU A 108 -17.69 -8.00 3.41
#